data_AF-U9UBW4-F1
#
_entry.id   AF-U9UBW4-F1
#
_cell.length_a   1.000
_cell.length_b   1.000
_cell.length_c   1.000
_cell.angle_alpha   90.00
_cell.angle_beta   90.00
_cell.angle_gamma   90.00
#
_symmetry.space_group_name_H-M   'P 1'
#
loop_
_entity.id
_entity.type
_entity.pdbx_description
1 polymer ?
#
loop_
_entity_poly.entity_id
_entity_poly.type
_entity_poly.pdbx_seq_one_letter_code
_entity_poly.pdbx_strand_id
1 'polypeptide(L)'
;MSCSKIFSDNFPELTYEIIKLLRNDFSTLHSCILVNRFWCRLATPILWENPFSFRDNYKYFEIYSQYLNDDLKTGLKKDKIIKNSLPSNTLLFNYYGFLKHMDIYEIVMSVIRWIRNTKGLSLTVKSKFHS
;
A
#
# COMPACT_ATOMS: atom_id res chain seq x y z
N MET A 1 -18.79 -22.56 10.05
CA MET A 1 -18.20 -21.20 9.95
C MET A 1 -19.25 -20.28 9.33
N SER A 2 -20.04 -19.58 10.15
CA SER A 2 -21.28 -18.93 9.68
C SER A 2 -21.47 -17.48 10.18
N CYS A 3 -20.52 -16.92 10.92
CA CYS A 3 -20.67 -15.61 11.55
C CYS A 3 -20.28 -14.42 10.66
N SER A 4 -19.72 -14.64 9.47
CA SER A 4 -19.31 -13.55 8.57
C SER A 4 -20.45 -12.93 7.74
N LYS A 5 -21.61 -13.59 7.64
CA LYS A 5 -22.77 -13.09 6.88
C LYS A 5 -23.66 -12.10 7.64
N ILE A 6 -23.67 -12.14 8.97
CA ILE A 6 -24.62 -11.34 9.77
C ILE A 6 -24.19 -9.87 9.84
N PHE A 7 -22.89 -9.58 9.76
CA PHE A 7 -22.37 -8.21 9.88
C PHE A 7 -22.15 -7.47 8.55
N SER A 8 -21.94 -8.17 7.42
CA SER A 8 -21.66 -7.47 6.15
C SER A 8 -22.88 -6.82 5.52
N ASP A 9 -24.07 -7.36 5.80
CA ASP A 9 -25.29 -7.01 5.06
C ASP A 9 -26.20 -6.05 5.83
N ASN A 10 -25.94 -5.79 7.11
CA ASN A 10 -26.88 -5.05 7.94
C ASN A 10 -26.66 -3.53 7.98
N PHE A 11 -25.41 -3.01 7.93
CA PHE A 11 -25.15 -1.56 7.95
C PHE A 11 -23.78 -1.17 7.32
N PRO A 12 -23.71 -1.10 5.98
CA PRO A 12 -22.46 -0.75 5.32
C PRO A 12 -21.98 0.67 5.62
N GLU A 13 -22.90 1.62 5.81
CA GLU A 13 -22.60 3.01 6.14
C GLU A 13 -21.95 3.15 7.51
N LEU A 14 -22.47 2.46 8.53
CA LEU A 14 -21.89 2.48 9.88
C LEU A 14 -20.48 1.87 9.89
N THR A 15 -20.29 0.76 9.17
CA THR A 15 -18.97 0.13 9.07
C THR A 15 -17.97 1.05 8.37
N TYR A 16 -18.41 1.74 7.32
CA TYR A 16 -17.57 2.71 6.62
C TYR A 16 -17.16 3.87 7.54
N GLU A 17 -18.09 4.44 8.31
CA GLU A 17 -17.77 5.52 9.26
C GLU A 17 -16.79 5.03 10.35
N ILE A 18 -16.93 3.81 10.86
CA ILE A 18 -15.95 3.23 11.80
C ILE A 18 -14.57 3.13 11.15
N ILE A 19 -14.46 2.58 9.93
CA ILE A 19 -13.17 2.44 9.23
C ILE A 19 -12.57 3.83 8.94
N LYS A 20 -13.38 4.84 8.66
CA LYS A 20 -12.95 6.21 8.41
C LYS A 20 -12.34 6.88 9.66
N LEU A 21 -12.79 6.51 10.86
CA LEU A 21 -12.14 6.95 12.11
C LEU A 21 -10.70 6.39 12.24
N LEU A 22 -10.41 5.27 11.57
CA LEU A 22 -9.09 4.63 11.57
C LEU A 22 -8.14 5.18 10.50
N ARG A 23 -8.51 6.25 9.77
CA ARG A 23 -7.77 6.81 8.63
C ARG A 23 -6.27 7.01 8.88
N ASN A 24 -5.89 7.40 10.09
CA ASN A 24 -4.51 7.68 10.47
C ASN A 24 -3.80 6.48 11.12
N ASP A 25 -4.52 5.40 11.42
CA ASP A 25 -3.98 4.16 11.97
C ASP A 25 -3.81 3.12 10.85
N PHE A 26 -2.67 3.22 10.16
CA PHE A 26 -2.31 2.33 9.06
C PHE A 26 -2.27 0.85 9.49
N SER A 27 -1.83 0.56 10.71
CA SER A 27 -1.73 -0.83 11.21
C SER A 27 -3.11 -1.45 11.38
N THR A 28 -4.04 -0.69 11.95
CA THR A 28 -5.42 -1.14 12.12
C THR A 28 -6.14 -1.21 10.77
N LEU A 29 -5.96 -0.24 9.87
CA LEU A 29 -6.50 -0.31 8.50
C LEU A 29 -5.99 -1.53 7.73
N HIS A 30 -4.69 -1.82 7.83
CA HIS A 30 -4.11 -3.02 7.22
C HIS A 30 -4.78 -4.29 7.78
N SER A 31 -5.02 -4.32 9.09
CA SER A 31 -5.71 -5.44 9.74
C SER A 31 -7.17 -5.56 9.26
N CYS A 32 -7.88 -4.44 9.08
CA CYS A 32 -9.24 -4.40 8.52
C CYS A 32 -9.32 -5.02 7.13
N ILE A 33 -8.32 -4.79 6.26
CA ILE A 33 -8.31 -5.36 4.91
C ILE A 33 -8.30 -6.89 4.92
N LEU A 34 -7.74 -7.49 5.96
CA LEU A 34 -7.58 -8.94 6.09
C LEU A 34 -8.79 -9.63 6.74
N VAL A 35 -9.76 -8.88 7.29
CA VAL A 35 -10.91 -9.44 8.02
C VAL A 35 -11.84 -10.24 7.10
N ASN A 36 -12.37 -9.60 6.06
CA ASN A 36 -13.21 -10.23 5.04
C ASN A 36 -13.31 -9.35 3.79
N ARG A 37 -13.97 -9.85 2.73
CA ARG A 37 -14.11 -9.13 1.45
C ARG A 37 -14.83 -7.78 1.58
N PHE A 38 -15.76 -7.65 2.53
CA PHE A 38 -16.50 -6.42 2.75
C PHE A 38 -15.62 -5.33 3.37
N TRP A 39 -14.95 -5.64 4.48
CA TRP A 39 -13.99 -4.74 5.13
C TRP A 39 -12.80 -4.41 4.22
N CYS A 40 -12.31 -5.38 3.46
CA CYS A 40 -11.31 -5.18 2.42
C CYS A 40 -11.71 -4.07 1.43
N ARG A 41 -12.94 -4.11 0.92
CA ARG A 41 -13.44 -3.11 -0.04
C ARG A 41 -13.59 -1.71 0.56
N LEU A 42 -13.94 -1.59 1.84
CA LEU A 42 -14.11 -0.31 2.51
C LEU A 42 -12.78 0.30 2.98
N ALA A 43 -11.89 -0.52 3.54
CA ALA A 43 -10.62 -0.09 4.09
C ALA A 43 -9.56 0.18 3.02
N THR A 44 -9.58 -0.54 1.90
CA THR A 44 -8.58 -0.35 0.82
C THR A 44 -8.57 1.08 0.29
N PRO A 45 -9.69 1.70 -0.13
CA PRO A 45 -9.66 3.09 -0.60
C PRO A 45 -9.06 4.05 0.42
N ILE A 46 -9.35 3.87 1.71
CA ILE A 46 -8.87 4.73 2.81
C ILE A 46 -7.36 4.54 3.04
N LEU A 47 -6.89 3.29 3.11
CA LEU A 47 -5.47 2.98 3.29
C LEU A 47 -4.60 3.53 2.15
N TRP A 48 -5.14 3.55 0.94
CA TRP A 48 -4.43 3.95 -0.28
C TRP A 48 -4.59 5.44 -0.65
N GLU A 49 -5.19 6.27 0.23
CA GLU A 49 -5.27 7.72 0.02
C GLU A 49 -3.91 8.43 0.14
N ASN A 50 -3.02 7.90 0.98
CA ASN A 50 -1.66 8.38 1.16
C ASN A 50 -0.72 7.21 1.53
N PRO A 51 -0.41 6.30 0.58
CA PRO A 51 0.32 5.08 0.86
C PRO A 51 1.79 5.35 1.24
N PHE A 52 2.32 6.52 0.90
CA PHE A 52 3.74 6.87 1.05
C PHE A 52 4.07 7.60 2.37
N SER A 53 3.08 8.09 3.12
CA SER A 53 3.33 8.81 4.37
C SER A 53 3.85 7.94 5.52
N PHE A 54 3.82 6.62 5.37
CA PHE A 54 4.28 5.69 6.40
C PHE A 54 5.61 5.05 5.98
N ARG A 55 6.62 5.12 6.86
CA ARG A 55 8.03 4.78 6.53
C ARG A 55 8.22 3.35 5.99
N ASP A 56 7.43 2.38 6.43
CA ASP A 56 7.63 0.97 6.06
C ASP A 56 6.78 0.52 4.86
N ASN A 57 6.02 1.43 4.25
CA ASN A 57 5.12 1.12 3.14
C ASN A 57 5.78 1.15 1.75
N TYR A 58 7.11 1.12 1.67
CA TYR A 58 7.85 1.08 0.41
C TYR A 58 7.48 -0.14 -0.47
N LYS A 59 6.92 -1.20 0.14
CA LYS A 59 6.37 -2.37 -0.57
C LYS A 59 5.21 -2.01 -1.51
N TYR A 60 4.46 -0.96 -1.21
CA TYR A 60 3.39 -0.49 -2.10
C TYR A 60 3.92 0.09 -3.41
N PHE A 61 5.19 0.53 -3.45
CA PHE A 61 5.79 0.97 -4.70
C PHE A 61 5.93 -0.19 -5.71
N GLU A 62 5.99 -1.43 -5.25
CA GLU A 62 5.94 -2.59 -6.15
C GLU A 62 4.62 -2.65 -6.93
N ILE A 63 3.50 -2.32 -6.28
CA ILE A 63 2.19 -2.21 -6.93
C ILE A 63 2.19 -1.02 -7.89
N TYR A 64 2.72 0.14 -7.46
CA TYR A 64 2.78 1.32 -8.33
C TYR A 64 3.73 1.18 -9.52
N SER A 65 4.76 0.33 -9.42
CA SER A 65 5.70 0.08 -10.50
C SER A 65 5.01 -0.45 -11.77
N GLN A 66 3.82 -1.03 -11.63
CA GLN A 66 3.00 -1.52 -12.74
C GLN A 66 2.44 -0.38 -13.61
N TYR A 67 2.25 0.81 -13.03
CA TYR A 67 1.78 2.00 -13.75
C TYR A 67 2.91 2.81 -14.41
N LEU A 68 4.18 2.42 -14.23
CA LEU A 68 5.30 3.08 -14.89
C LEU A 68 5.27 2.84 -16.41
N ASN A 69 5.82 3.78 -17.18
CA ASN A 69 6.00 3.60 -18.62
C ASN A 69 6.98 2.44 -18.91
N ASP A 70 6.87 1.85 -20.10
CA ASP A 70 7.66 0.68 -20.52
C ASP A 70 9.17 0.97 -20.54
N ASP A 71 9.57 2.20 -20.88
CA ASP A 71 10.97 2.63 -20.82
C ASP A 71 11.55 2.54 -19.40
N LEU A 72 10.79 3.01 -18.40
CA LEU A 72 11.20 2.93 -17.00
C LEU A 72 11.20 1.47 -16.51
N LYS A 73 10.18 0.70 -16.89
CA LYS A 73 10.09 -0.73 -16.56
C LYS A 73 11.26 -1.52 -17.13
N THR A 74 11.67 -1.24 -18.38
CA THR A 74 12.79 -1.92 -19.01
C THR A 74 14.12 -1.57 -18.33
N GLY A 75 14.32 -0.31 -17.94
CA GLY A 75 15.46 0.10 -17.11
C GLY A 75 15.51 -0.64 -15.77
N LEU A 76 14.39 -0.66 -15.03
CA LEU A 76 14.29 -1.34 -13.73
C LEU A 76 14.48 -2.87 -13.83
N LYS A 77 14.07 -3.49 -14.94
CA LYS A 77 14.31 -4.91 -15.23
C LYS A 77 15.80 -5.18 -15.51
N LYS A 78 16.47 -4.33 -16.29
CA LYS A 78 17.93 -4.43 -16.55
C LYS A 78 18.72 -4.39 -15.25
N ASP A 79 18.34 -3.49 -14.34
CA ASP A 79 18.96 -3.35 -13.02
C ASP A 79 18.57 -4.45 -12.01
N LYS A 80 17.78 -5.44 -12.43
CA LYS A 80 17.24 -6.54 -11.61
C LYS A 80 16.47 -6.06 -10.37
N ILE A 81 15.92 -4.84 -10.44
CA ILE A 81 15.11 -4.23 -9.36
C ILE A 81 13.71 -4.85 -9.35
N ILE A 82 13.12 -5.04 -10.53
CA ILE A 82 11.84 -5.74 -10.70
C ILE A 82 12.13 -7.15 -11.22
N LYS A 83 11.92 -8.17 -10.38
CA LYS A 83 12.18 -9.58 -10.74
C LYS A 83 11.07 -10.17 -11.61
N ASN A 84 9.81 -9.94 -11.22
CA ASN A 84 8.63 -10.38 -11.94
C ASN A 84 7.63 -9.23 -11.90
N SER A 85 7.28 -8.66 -13.06
CA SER A 85 6.13 -7.76 -13.11
C SER A 85 4.90 -8.56 -12.69
N LEU A 86 4.22 -8.17 -11.61
CA LEU A 86 2.91 -8.73 -11.30
C LEU A 86 2.03 -8.55 -12.55
N PRO A 87 1.39 -9.61 -13.06
CA PRO A 87 0.60 -9.46 -14.26
C PRO A 87 -0.59 -8.55 -13.94
N SER A 88 -0.89 -7.61 -14.84
CA SER A 88 -1.84 -6.50 -14.60
C SER A 88 -3.25 -6.97 -14.25
N ASN A 89 -3.62 -8.17 -14.68
CA ASN A 89 -4.86 -8.86 -14.31
C ASN A 89 -4.93 -9.32 -12.85
N THR A 90 -3.88 -9.14 -12.06
CA THR A 90 -3.81 -9.53 -10.63
C THR A 90 -4.30 -8.42 -9.70
N LEU A 91 -4.35 -7.16 -10.16
CA LEU A 91 -4.78 -6.05 -9.31
C LEU A 91 -6.29 -6.09 -9.08
N LEU A 92 -6.67 -6.37 -7.83
CA LEU A 92 -8.07 -6.42 -7.40
C LEU A 92 -8.75 -5.04 -7.43
N PHE A 93 -7.96 -3.97 -7.33
CA PHE A 93 -8.42 -2.59 -7.26
C PHE A 93 -7.59 -1.66 -8.14
N ASN A 94 -8.19 -0.55 -8.55
CA ASN A 94 -7.46 0.55 -9.17
C ASN A 94 -6.80 1.43 -8.09
N TYR A 95 -5.67 0.97 -7.56
CA TYR A 95 -4.93 1.65 -6.49
C TYR A 95 -4.48 3.07 -6.87
N TYR A 96 -4.18 3.31 -8.15
CA TYR A 96 -3.89 4.66 -8.64
C TYR A 96 -5.06 5.62 -8.44
N GLY A 97 -6.30 5.16 -8.66
CA GLY A 97 -7.50 5.97 -8.49
C GLY A 97 -7.83 6.35 -7.03
N PHE A 98 -7.17 5.73 -6.04
CA PHE A 98 -7.39 6.04 -4.63
C PHE A 98 -6.45 7.10 -4.07
N LEU A 99 -5.37 7.45 -4.79
CA LEU A 99 -4.42 8.47 -4.36
C LEU A 99 -5.11 9.82 -4.19
N LYS A 100 -5.07 10.38 -2.97
CA LYS A 100 -5.56 11.73 -2.66
C LYS A 100 -4.46 12.69 -2.25
N HIS A 101 -3.37 12.16 -1.70
CA HIS A 101 -2.22 12.94 -1.28
C HIS A 101 -0.97 12.44 -1.96
N MET A 102 -0.22 13.37 -2.56
CA MET A 102 1.04 13.10 -3.23
C MET A 102 2.08 14.10 -2.74
N ASP A 103 2.75 13.74 -1.66
CA ASP A 103 3.95 14.45 -1.23
C ASP A 103 5.14 13.91 -2.05
N ILE A 104 5.75 14.79 -2.85
CA ILE A 104 6.86 14.43 -3.74
C ILE A 104 8.06 13.91 -2.93
N TYR A 105 8.33 14.50 -1.78
CA TYR A 105 9.43 14.08 -0.91
C TYR A 105 9.17 12.66 -0.38
N GLU A 106 7.97 12.37 0.11
CA GLU A 106 7.60 11.03 0.59
C GLU A 106 7.64 9.97 -0.53
N ILE A 107 7.21 10.34 -1.74
CA ILE A 107 7.29 9.46 -2.92
C ILE A 107 8.75 9.13 -3.23
N VAL A 108 9.61 10.16 -3.35
CA VAL A 108 11.04 9.98 -3.65
C VAL A 108 11.71 9.12 -2.57
N MET A 109 11.44 9.39 -1.30
CA MET A 109 11.97 8.61 -0.18
C MET A 109 11.49 7.16 -0.20
N SER A 110 10.22 6.93 -0.57
CA SER A 110 9.65 5.59 -0.72
C SER A 110 10.31 4.81 -1.87
N VAL A 111 10.56 5.46 -3.02
CA VAL A 111 11.26 4.87 -4.17
C VAL A 111 12.69 4.48 -3.79
N ILE A 112 13.42 5.39 -3.14
CA ILE A 112 14.81 5.13 -2.69
C ILE A 112 14.83 3.93 -1.74
N ARG A 113 13.90 3.88 -0.77
CA ARG A 113 13.79 2.77 0.19
C ARG A 113 13.47 1.44 -0.51
N TRP A 114 12.56 1.46 -1.48
CA TRP A 114 12.21 0.30 -2.28
C TRP A 114 13.41 -0.23 -3.10
N ILE A 115 14.14 0.64 -3.79
CA ILE A 115 15.34 0.25 -4.55
C ILE A 115 16.42 -0.33 -3.62
N ARG A 116 16.63 0.27 -2.45
CA ARG A 116 17.59 -0.25 -1.45
C ARG A 116 17.21 -1.66 -0.98
N ASN A 117 15.94 -1.86 -0.62
CA ASN A 117 15.46 -3.14 -0.14
C ASN A 117 15.51 -4.24 -1.22
N THR A 118 15.15 -3.92 -2.46
CA THR A 118 15.21 -4.87 -3.58
C THR A 118 16.65 -5.31 -3.91
N LYS A 119 17.62 -4.41 -3.76
CA LYS A 119 19.06 -4.70 -3.94
C LYS A 119 19.73 -5.34 -2.72
N GLY A 120 19.00 -5.62 -1.65
CA GLY A 120 19.57 -6.22 -0.43
C GLY A 120 20.46 -5.27 0.38
N LEU A 121 20.44 -3.97 0.09
CA LEU A 121 21.05 -2.93 0.91
C LEU A 121 20.11 -2.65 2.09
N SER A 122 20.04 -3.57 3.06
CA SER A 122 19.23 -3.37 4.26
C SER A 122 19.77 -2.18 5.05
N LEU A 123 18.87 -1.30 5.48
CA LEU A 123 19.22 -0.27 6.44
C LEU A 123 19.33 -0.93 7.81
N THR A 124 20.54 -1.16 8.29
CA THR A 124 20.81 -0.92 9.71
C THR A 124 20.65 0.57 9.96
N VAL A 125 19.41 1.07 10.06
CA VAL A 125 19.16 2.31 10.79
C VAL A 125 19.40 1.98 12.25
N LYS A 126 20.66 2.01 12.70
CA LYS A 126 20.93 2.27 14.10
C LYS A 126 20.33 3.64 14.37
N SER A 127 19.25 3.63 15.15
CA SER A 127 18.69 4.82 15.78
C SER A 127 19.80 5.56 16.55
N LYS A 128 20.38 6.57 15.91
CA LYS A 128 21.02 7.68 16.61
C LYS A 128 20.07 8.87 16.51
N PHE A 129 19.00 8.77 17.27
CA PHE A 129 18.36 9.92 17.90
C PHE A 129 18.11 9.52 19.34
N HIS A 130 19.14 9.71 20.17
CA HIS A 130 18.98 9.89 21.60
C HIS A 130 19.91 11.01 22.04
N SER A 131 19.30 11.95 22.76
CA SER A 131 19.78 13.21 23.36
C SER A 131 20.28 14.29 22.40
#